data_AF-A0A2C6BYI9-F1
#
_entry.id   AF-A0A2C6BYI9-F1
#
_cell.length_a   1.000
_cell.length_b   1.000
_cell.length_c   1.000
_cell.angle_alpha   90.00
_cell.angle_beta   90.00
_cell.angle_gamma   90.00
#
_symmetry.space_group_name_H-M   'P 1'
#
loop_
_entity.id
_entity.type
_entity.pdbx_description
1 polymer ?
#
loop_
_entity_poly.entity_id
_entity_poly.type
_entity_poly.pdbx_seq_one_letter_code
_entity_poly.pdbx_strand_id
1 'polypeptide(L)'
;MTDVKTTRDLAHLLFCALVALHLAKRDGRVIHIASEDWFLVDWLATAQRQKRFAKNMAADIRWLQDVGRHQGGLRRHVEALWAISTAGAGNDASKT
;
A
#
# COMPACT_ATOMS: atom_id res chain seq x y z
N MET A 1 10.25 0.52 20.68
CA MET A 1 11.40 0.96 19.86
C MET A 1 11.19 0.43 18.44
N THR A 2 10.19 1.00 17.76
CA THR A 2 9.72 0.60 16.44
C THR A 2 9.41 1.90 15.76
N ASP A 3 10.10 2.29 14.67
CA ASP A 3 9.39 3.13 13.70
C ASP A 3 10.13 3.40 12.40
N VAL A 4 11.39 3.86 12.42
CA VAL A 4 11.91 4.55 11.22
C VAL A 4 12.15 3.66 10.00
N LYS A 5 12.45 2.38 10.21
CA LYS A 5 12.65 1.42 9.10
C LYS A 5 11.33 0.95 8.47
N THR A 6 10.26 0.89 9.26
CA THR A 6 8.94 0.48 8.78
C THR A 6 8.34 1.55 7.86
N THR A 7 8.55 2.83 8.14
CA THR A 7 7.93 3.92 7.36
C THR A 7 8.37 3.94 5.90
N ARG A 8 9.67 3.73 5.60
CA ARG A 8 10.16 3.73 4.21
C ARG A 8 9.73 2.49 3.43
N ASP A 9 9.84 1.32 4.04
CA ASP A 9 9.44 0.05 3.41
C ASP A 9 7.92 0.06 3.16
N LEU A 10 7.13 0.54 4.14
CA LEU A 10 5.69 0.74 4.01
C LEU A 10 5.36 1.76 2.92
N ALA A 11 6.04 2.92 2.89
CA ALA A 11 5.84 3.92 1.84
C ALA A 11 6.07 3.33 0.44
N HIS A 12 7.13 2.51 0.26
CA HIS A 12 7.40 1.82 -0.99
C HIS A 12 6.29 0.82 -1.34
N LEU A 13 5.84 0.01 -0.38
CA LEU A 13 4.74 -0.92 -0.60
C LEU A 13 3.46 -0.22 -1.05
N LEU A 14 3.09 0.87 -0.36
CA LEU A 14 1.90 1.64 -0.68
C LEU A 14 2.03 2.32 -2.04
N PHE A 15 3.20 2.88 -2.36
CA PHE A 15 3.48 3.43 -3.67
C PHE A 15 3.32 2.38 -4.78
N CYS A 16 3.89 1.18 -4.61
CA CYS A 16 3.74 0.09 -5.57
C CYS A 16 2.28 -0.34 -5.75
N ALA A 17 1.50 -0.40 -4.67
CA ALA A 17 0.09 -0.74 -4.73
C ALA A 17 -0.71 0.31 -5.53
N LEU A 18 -0.46 1.60 -5.31
CA LEU A 18 -1.09 2.70 -6.04
C LEU A 18 -0.72 2.69 -7.52
N VAL A 19 0.57 2.47 -7.85
CA VAL A 19 1.04 2.39 -9.24
C VAL A 19 0.40 1.19 -9.95
N ALA A 20 0.33 0.02 -9.30
CA ALA A 20 -0.31 -1.16 -9.86
C ALA A 20 -1.80 -0.94 -10.14
N LEU A 21 -2.51 -0.28 -9.22
CA LEU A 21 -3.92 0.07 -9.40
C LEU A 21 -4.11 1.03 -10.58
N HIS A 22 -3.25 2.05 -10.69
CA HIS A 22 -3.31 3.00 -11.80
C HIS A 22 -3.04 2.33 -13.15
N LEU A 23 -2.08 1.40 -13.21
CA LEU A 23 -1.81 0.62 -14.41
C LEU A 23 -3.01 -0.27 -14.78
N ALA A 24 -3.60 -0.96 -13.81
CA ALA A 24 -4.79 -1.79 -14.04
C ALA A 24 -6.01 -0.99 -14.50
N LYS A 25 -6.16 0.26 -14.04
CA LYS A 25 -7.19 1.19 -14.56
C LYS A 25 -6.93 1.57 -16.01
N ARG A 26 -5.68 1.90 -16.35
CA ARG A 26 -5.29 2.23 -17.74
C ARG A 26 -5.49 1.06 -18.69
N ASP A 27 -5.23 -0.16 -18.22
CA ASP A 27 -5.45 -1.39 -18.99
C ASP A 27 -6.94 -1.79 -19.09
N GLY A 28 -7.85 -1.03 -18.47
CA GLY A 28 -9.29 -1.35 -18.45
C GLY A 28 -9.65 -2.56 -17.59
N ARG A 29 -8.73 -3.07 -16.76
CA ARG A 29 -8.97 -4.20 -15.86
C ARG A 29 -9.76 -3.80 -14.62
N VAL A 30 -9.66 -2.53 -14.21
CA VAL A 30 -10.40 -1.95 -13.09
C VAL A 30 -11.15 -0.73 -13.60
N ILE A 31 -12.46 -0.88 -13.82
CA ILE A 31 -13.33 0.18 -14.36
C ILE A 31 -14.18 0.79 -13.25
N HIS A 32 -14.60 -0.02 -12.27
CA HIS A 32 -15.49 0.41 -11.20
C HIS A 32 -14.74 0.64 -9.90
N ILE A 33 -15.18 1.64 -9.13
CA ILE A 33 -14.64 1.95 -7.79
C ILE A 33 -14.69 0.71 -6.88
N ALA A 34 -15.79 -0.06 -6.95
CA ALA A 34 -15.94 -1.30 -6.18
C ALA A 34 -14.91 -2.38 -6.53
N SER A 35 -14.34 -2.36 -7.74
CA SER A 35 -13.31 -3.31 -8.18
C SER A 35 -11.90 -2.90 -7.74
N GLU A 36 -11.69 -1.65 -7.30
CA GLU A 36 -10.38 -1.15 -6.86
C GLU A 36 -9.88 -1.90 -5.62
N ASP A 37 -10.75 -2.07 -4.62
CA ASP A 37 -10.41 -2.76 -3.38
C ASP A 37 -10.13 -4.25 -3.61
N TRP A 38 -10.93 -4.90 -4.45
CA TRP A 38 -10.70 -6.29 -4.86
C TRP A 38 -9.37 -6.47 -5.57
N PHE A 39 -9.06 -5.58 -6.51
CA PHE A 39 -7.77 -5.58 -7.21
C PHE A 39 -6.62 -5.42 -6.23
N LEU A 40 -6.71 -4.48 -5.29
CA LEU A 40 -5.66 -4.25 -4.29
C LEU A 40 -5.47 -5.45 -3.37
N VAL A 41 -6.55 -6.09 -2.89
CA VAL A 41 -6.47 -7.31 -2.06
C VAL A 41 -5.78 -8.44 -2.82
N ASP A 42 -6.15 -8.67 -4.09
CA ASP A 42 -5.51 -9.72 -4.90
C ASP A 42 -4.06 -9.38 -5.25
N TRP A 43 -3.77 -8.12 -5.57
CA TRP A 43 -2.41 -7.64 -5.82
C TRP A 43 -1.52 -7.84 -4.59
N LEU A 44 -2.00 -7.51 -3.39
CA LEU A 44 -1.29 -7.73 -2.13
C LEU A 44 -1.01 -9.22 -1.89
N ALA A 45 -2.00 -10.08 -2.16
CA ALA A 45 -1.82 -11.53 -2.04
C ALA A 45 -0.76 -12.04 -3.03
N THR A 46 -0.76 -11.53 -4.26
CA THR A 46 0.24 -11.86 -5.29
C THR A 46 1.63 -11.37 -4.89
N ALA A 47 1.76 -10.14 -4.40
CA ALA A 47 3.03 -9.59 -3.96
C ALA A 47 3.64 -10.37 -2.78
N GLN A 48 2.78 -10.84 -1.86
CA GLN A 48 3.20 -11.70 -0.74
C GLN A 48 3.67 -13.07 -1.22
N ARG A 49 2.94 -13.71 -2.16
CA ARG A 49 3.35 -15.00 -2.77
C ARG A 49 4.71 -14.89 -3.46
N GLN A 50 4.96 -13.78 -4.13
CA GLN A 50 6.21 -13.50 -4.83
C GLN A 50 7.35 -13.05 -3.90
N LYS A 51 7.09 -12.89 -2.59
CA LYS A 51 8.07 -12.40 -1.60
C LYS A 51 8.77 -11.11 -2.04
N ARG A 52 8.05 -10.21 -2.71
CA ARG A 52 8.61 -8.93 -3.22
C ARG A 52 8.97 -7.95 -2.10
N PHE A 53 8.41 -8.15 -0.92
CA PHE A 53 8.61 -7.32 0.26
C PHE A 53 9.29 -8.09 1.39
N ALA A 54 9.94 -7.35 2.30
CA ALA A 54 10.62 -7.92 3.44
C ALA A 54 9.64 -8.64 4.39
N LYS A 55 10.13 -9.66 5.11
CA LYS A 55 9.30 -10.53 5.96
C LYS A 55 8.56 -9.78 7.07
N ASN A 56 9.13 -8.69 7.58
CA ASN A 56 8.49 -7.82 8.57
C ASN A 56 7.20 -7.18 8.05
N MET A 57 7.07 -6.96 6.74
CA MET A 57 5.88 -6.38 6.13
C MET A 57 4.72 -7.36 5.96
N ALA A 58 4.93 -8.65 6.23
CA ALA A 58 3.86 -9.65 6.07
C ALA A 58 2.65 -9.36 6.97
N ALA A 59 2.87 -8.75 8.14
CA ALA A 59 1.80 -8.32 9.04
C ALA A 59 1.03 -7.13 8.46
N ASP A 60 1.73 -6.10 7.95
CA ASP A 60 1.12 -4.93 7.33
C ASP A 60 0.31 -5.31 6.08
N ILE A 61 0.86 -6.18 5.24
CA ILE A 61 0.16 -6.71 4.05
C ILE A 61 -1.12 -7.43 4.45
N ARG A 62 -1.08 -8.27 5.49
CA ARG A 62 -2.25 -8.99 5.97
C ARG A 62 -3.30 -8.04 6.53
N TRP A 63 -2.88 -7.04 7.31
CA TRP A 63 -3.77 -6.02 7.82
C TRP A 63 -4.47 -5.24 6.68
N LEU A 64 -3.73 -4.84 5.64
CA LEU A 64 -4.31 -4.21 4.45
C LEU A 64 -5.32 -5.11 3.72
N GLN A 65 -5.06 -6.41 3.61
CA GLN A 65 -6.00 -7.36 3.02
C GLN A 65 -7.30 -7.45 3.84
N ASP A 66 -7.21 -7.48 5.17
CA ASP A 66 -8.38 -7.54 6.05
C ASP A 66 -9.21 -6.25 5.98
N VAL A 67 -8.55 -5.08 5.92
CA VAL A 67 -9.22 -3.79 5.69
C VAL A 67 -10.00 -3.82 4.38
N GLY A 68 -9.40 -4.28 3.28
CA GLY A 68 -10.07 -4.35 1.98
C GLY A 68 -11.20 -5.35 1.89
N ARG A 69 -11.12 -6.48 2.62
CA ARG A 69 -12.18 -7.51 2.63
C ARG A 69 -13.36 -7.16 3.51
N HIS A 70 -13.13 -6.50 4.64
CA HIS A 70 -14.17 -6.32 5.67
C HIS A 70 -14.70 -4.90 5.79
N GLN A 71 -13.86 -3.88 5.59
CA GLN A 71 -14.27 -2.48 5.77
C GLN A 71 -14.53 -1.78 4.42
N GLY A 72 -13.85 -2.22 3.35
CA GLY A 72 -13.84 -1.51 2.08
C GLY A 72 -13.12 -0.17 2.18
N GLY A 73 -12.99 0.53 1.06
CA GLY A 73 -12.22 1.77 0.97
C GLY A 73 -10.71 1.56 1.19
N LEU A 74 -10.20 0.37 0.85
CA LEU A 74 -8.77 0.05 0.96
C LEU A 74 -7.94 1.02 0.12
N ARG A 75 -8.40 1.39 -1.07
CA ARG A 75 -7.73 2.41 -1.88
C ARG A 75 -7.48 3.68 -1.08
N ARG A 76 -8.53 4.23 -0.44
CA ARG A 76 -8.43 5.49 0.30
C ARG A 76 -7.51 5.36 1.51
N HIS A 77 -7.51 4.21 2.17
CA HIS A 77 -6.57 3.91 3.25
C HIS A 77 -5.12 3.87 2.75
N VAL A 78 -4.86 3.20 1.62
CA VAL A 78 -3.52 3.13 1.02
C VAL A 78 -3.03 4.53 0.63
N GLU A 79 -3.89 5.35 0.00
CA GLU A 79 -3.57 6.75 -0.35
C GLU A 79 -3.25 7.59 0.90
N ALA A 80 -4.08 7.48 1.95
CA ALA A 80 -3.87 8.23 3.20
C ALA A 80 -2.58 7.80 3.92
N LEU A 81 -2.34 6.50 4.06
CA LEU A 81 -1.13 5.97 4.68
C LEU A 81 0.11 6.35 3.88
N TRP A 82 0.04 6.35 2.56
CA TRP A 82 1.14 6.77 1.71
C TRP A 82 1.47 8.25 1.95
N ALA A 83 0.46 9.12 1.93
CA ALA A 83 0.63 10.55 2.20
C ALA A 83 1.20 10.83 3.60
N ILE A 84 0.76 10.09 4.62
CA ILE A 84 1.31 10.21 5.98
C ILE A 84 2.77 9.75 6.01
N SER A 85 3.09 8.63 5.35
CA SER A 85 4.45 8.07 5.32
C SER A 85 5.45 8.97 4.59
N THR A 86 5.01 9.75 3.59
CA THR A 86 5.84 10.72 2.88
C THR A 86 5.90 12.07 3.59
N ALA A 87 4.82 12.50 4.26
CA ALA A 87 4.81 13.73 5.05
C ALA A 87 5.78 13.67 6.24
N GLY A 88 5.91 12.50 6.89
CA GLY A 88 6.89 12.29 7.96
C GLY A 88 8.35 12.35 7.50
N ALA A 89 8.63 12.07 6.23
CA ALA A 89 9.99 12.11 5.66
C ALA A 89 10.48 13.54 5.35
N GLY A 90 9.58 14.53 5.30
CA GLY A 90 9.91 15.92 4.97
C GLY A 90 10.46 16.76 6.12
N ASN A 91 10.34 16.30 7.38
CA ASN A 91 10.72 17.09 8.55
C ASN A 91 12.18 16.88 9.02
N ASP A 92 12.88 15.89 8.45
CA ASP A 92 14.29 15.59 8.78
C ASP A 92 15.29 16.23 7.80
N ALA A 93 14.81 16.87 6.72
CA ALA A 93 15.65 17.49 5.69
C ALA A 93 16.05 18.95 5.99
N SER A 94 15.70 19.49 7.16
CA SER A 94 16.04 20.87 7.56
C SER A 94 17.18 20.96 8.60
N LYS A 95 17.98 19.90 8.78
CA LYS A 95 19.22 19.94 9.58
C LYS A 95 20.43 19.50 8.75
N THR A 96 20.89 20.37 7.86
CA THR A 96 22.29 20.43 7.41
C THR A 96 22.64 21.87 7.12
#